data_AF-A0A934DMA6-F1
#
_entry.id   AF-A0A934DMA6-F1
#
_cell.length_a   1.000
_cell.length_b   1.000
_cell.length_c   1.000
_cell.angle_alpha   90.00
_cell.angle_beta   90.00
_cell.angle_gamma   90.00
#
_symmetry.space_group_name_H-M   'P 1'
#
loop_
_entity.id
_entity.type
_entity.pdbx_description
1 polymer ?
#
loop_
_entity_poly.entity_id
_entity_poly.type
_entity_poly.pdbx_seq_one_letter_code
_entity_poly.pdbx_strand_id
1 'polypeptide(L)'
;MNDEYFRIMAKGLSGELDYLPLDEVLPHFENYRANFLLDREVAVCYLNRFLASVRKGEEKAQPALQYLIDKCLQLAPFDIAHIRTPAAMADPETRLKIEILDKTNADPKGLKMIMGLNLGREAEDASTFLRKLLAMYPNFALAAGLLLRVERTMGRRPDWLDGFKCPRRLQDDFNAMVFMQYASIGAAEEAEALWTGLPEAMKREVLLNFAAEVARMRGDVPEAIVRYERSLALDPSQTSIRFRLRELKTPSVKHSALVDQRRVAICLYSWNKAELLDSTLKSLAASNIGQATVTLLLNGCTDNSQEVAEKARALFPNNRYTIIPLHVNIGAPAARNWLINLPQTWDSDYVAFLDDDVDVPVDWLEWYLTLAEADPKVGVVGCKVVFPGDPQMLQYLYRYVSVAREDMLKMSLNSPDHQYDNGAYDFIRETRSVMGCLHLFRTGALKDAPFFDIRFSPSQVDDIDHDLAMCLAGWKVMYCGLVTCVHHQSSGWGVRTSLSDIARAGNAIGNDLKFFYKHFPNMEKLHALDNLSLLREL
;
A
#
# COMPACT_ATOMS: atom_id res chain seq x y z
N MET A 1 -23.29 15.54 10.80
CA MET A 1 -22.43 14.53 10.14
C MET A 1 -21.87 15.03 8.79
N ASN A 2 -22.61 15.80 7.98
CA ASN A 2 -22.12 16.19 6.63
C ASN A 2 -20.90 17.13 6.62
N ASP A 3 -20.91 18.28 7.30
CA ASP A 3 -19.82 19.27 7.12
C ASP A 3 -18.46 18.76 7.58
N GLU A 4 -18.44 18.04 8.70
CA GLU A 4 -17.20 17.54 9.29
C GLU A 4 -16.64 16.36 8.48
N TYR A 5 -17.51 15.51 7.93
CA TYR A 5 -17.10 14.46 6.99
C TYR A 5 -16.37 15.05 5.77
N PHE A 6 -16.93 16.09 5.14
CA PHE A 6 -16.28 16.77 4.01
C PHE A 6 -14.99 17.47 4.42
N ARG A 7 -14.92 18.02 5.63
CA ARG A 7 -13.71 18.63 6.18
C ARG A 7 -12.59 17.62 6.38
N ILE A 8 -12.91 16.46 6.94
CA ILE A 8 -11.97 15.34 7.13
C ILE A 8 -11.47 14.88 5.76
N MET A 9 -12.39 14.58 4.84
CA MET A 9 -12.06 14.14 3.49
C MET A 9 -11.13 15.12 2.75
N ALA A 10 -11.42 16.42 2.82
CA ALA A 10 -10.62 17.44 2.14
C ALA A 10 -9.17 17.51 2.65
N LYS A 11 -8.92 17.12 3.90
CA LYS A 11 -7.59 17.16 4.54
C LYS A 11 -6.93 15.77 4.65
N GLY A 12 -7.60 14.70 4.23
CA GLY A 12 -7.12 13.33 4.38
C GLY A 12 -6.79 12.97 5.83
N LEU A 13 -5.69 12.23 6.03
CA LEU A 13 -5.23 11.80 7.36
C LEU A 13 -5.10 12.97 8.35
N SER A 14 -4.64 14.15 7.91
CA SER A 14 -4.54 15.31 8.79
C SER A 14 -5.90 15.76 9.33
N GLY A 15 -6.95 15.69 8.50
CA GLY A 15 -8.32 16.00 8.92
C GLY A 15 -8.89 14.98 9.89
N GLU A 16 -8.62 13.69 9.63
CA GLU A 16 -8.99 12.60 10.52
C GLU A 16 -8.37 12.79 11.92
N LEU A 17 -7.05 13.03 11.97
CA LEU A 17 -6.34 13.26 13.22
C LEU A 17 -6.79 14.53 13.95
N ASP A 18 -7.10 15.62 13.23
CA ASP A 18 -7.65 16.86 13.79
C ASP A 18 -9.01 16.63 14.49
N TYR A 19 -9.82 15.72 13.94
CA TYR A 19 -11.14 15.39 14.47
C TYR A 19 -11.08 14.49 15.71
N LEU A 20 -10.11 13.58 15.78
CA LEU A 20 -9.97 12.64 16.89
C LEU A 20 -9.43 13.32 18.17
N PRO A 21 -10.01 13.02 19.36
CA PRO A 21 -9.42 13.43 20.62
C PRO A 21 -8.07 12.74 20.83
N LEU A 22 -7.18 13.36 21.62
CA LEU A 22 -5.81 12.86 21.77
C LEU A 22 -5.74 11.41 22.29
N ASP A 23 -6.67 11.01 23.16
CA ASP A 23 -6.75 9.63 23.68
C ASP A 23 -7.07 8.59 22.61
N GLU A 24 -7.63 9.00 21.47
CA GLU A 24 -7.88 8.14 20.32
C GLU A 24 -6.78 8.27 19.25
N VAL A 25 -6.15 9.44 19.13
CA VAL A 25 -5.00 9.64 18.22
C VAL A 25 -3.81 8.75 18.62
N LEU A 26 -3.56 8.55 19.91
CA LEU A 26 -2.47 7.69 20.40
C LEU A 26 -2.63 6.22 19.96
N PRO A 27 -3.73 5.51 20.25
CA PRO A 27 -3.92 4.15 19.76
C PRO A 27 -4.06 4.10 18.23
N HIS A 28 -4.62 5.13 17.59
CA HIS A 28 -4.63 5.24 16.13
C HIS A 28 -3.19 5.26 15.54
N PHE A 29 -2.27 5.99 16.18
CA PHE A 29 -0.85 6.00 15.81
C PHE A 29 -0.17 4.64 15.99
N GLU A 30 -0.40 3.97 17.12
CA GLU A 30 0.13 2.62 17.36
C GLU A 30 -0.42 1.60 16.36
N ASN A 31 -1.71 1.68 16.03
CA ASN A 31 -2.34 0.86 15.01
C ASN A 31 -1.67 1.04 13.64
N TYR A 32 -1.31 2.27 13.28
CA TYR A 32 -0.58 2.57 12.04
C TYR A 32 0.85 2.02 12.05
N ARG A 33 1.61 2.25 13.13
CA ARG A 33 2.99 1.73 13.29
C ARG A 33 3.05 0.21 13.19
N ALA A 34 2.02 -0.45 13.69
CA ALA A 34 1.86 -1.88 13.60
C ALA A 34 1.44 -2.36 12.19
N ASN A 35 0.94 -1.45 11.34
CA ASN A 35 0.41 -1.79 10.02
C ASN A 35 1.53 -1.76 8.96
N PHE A 36 2.20 -0.60 8.83
CA PHE A 36 3.25 -0.32 7.86
C PHE A 36 4.46 0.37 8.49
N LEU A 37 5.60 0.30 7.81
CA LEU A 37 6.73 1.17 8.15
C LEU A 37 6.33 2.64 7.97
N LEU A 38 6.73 3.50 8.91
CA LEU A 38 6.46 4.93 8.82
C LEU A 38 7.20 5.53 7.61
N ASP A 39 6.43 6.08 6.68
CA ASP A 39 6.92 7.00 5.67
C ASP A 39 6.91 8.45 6.19
N ARG A 40 7.53 9.36 5.42
CA ARG A 40 7.66 10.77 5.79
C ARG A 40 6.29 11.45 5.90
N GLU A 41 5.41 11.25 4.93
CA GLU A 41 4.16 11.99 4.84
C GLU A 41 3.26 11.68 6.04
N VAL A 42 3.15 10.39 6.39
CA VAL A 42 2.40 9.96 7.57
C VAL A 42 3.08 10.41 8.85
N ALA A 43 4.40 10.27 8.96
CA ALA A 43 5.14 10.73 10.14
C ALA A 43 4.91 12.23 10.40
N VAL A 44 4.93 13.07 9.35
CA VAL A 44 4.67 14.51 9.45
C VAL A 44 3.23 14.81 9.88
N CYS A 45 2.23 14.07 9.39
CA CYS A 45 0.84 14.23 9.83
C CYS A 45 0.69 14.03 11.35
N TYR A 46 1.20 12.91 11.88
CA TYR A 46 1.16 12.66 13.33
C TYR A 46 2.02 13.65 14.11
N LEU A 47 3.20 14.00 13.60
CA LEU A 47 4.11 14.96 14.23
C LEU A 47 3.39 16.29 14.47
N ASN A 48 2.73 16.82 13.43
CA ASN A 48 1.98 18.07 13.51
C ASN A 48 0.83 17.97 14.53
N ARG A 49 0.11 16.85 14.55
CA ARG A 49 -1.01 16.61 15.49
C ARG A 49 -0.54 16.56 16.94
N PHE A 50 0.53 15.82 17.23
CA PHE A 50 1.07 15.71 18.59
C PHE A 50 1.76 16.99 19.05
N LEU A 51 2.46 17.69 18.15
CA LEU A 51 3.02 19.01 18.44
C LEU A 51 1.94 20.01 18.84
N ALA A 52 0.80 20.01 18.12
CA ALA A 52 -0.34 20.86 18.47
C ALA A 52 -0.92 20.53 19.85
N SER A 53 -0.96 19.24 20.24
CA SER A 53 -1.40 18.80 21.56
C SER A 53 -0.46 19.22 22.68
N VAL A 54 0.86 19.02 22.51
CA VAL A 54 1.85 19.45 23.51
C VAL A 54 1.80 20.96 23.73
N ARG A 55 1.61 21.75 22.66
CA ARG A 55 1.43 23.21 22.76
C ARG A 55 0.17 23.62 23.55
N LYS A 56 -0.83 22.75 23.64
CA LYS A 56 -2.04 22.93 24.45
C LYS A 56 -1.90 22.41 25.89
N GLY A 57 -0.72 21.91 26.28
CA GLY A 57 -0.45 21.36 27.60
C GLY A 57 -0.76 19.87 27.76
N GLU A 58 -1.04 19.15 26.67
CA GLU A 58 -1.34 17.71 26.72
C GLU A 58 -0.05 16.87 26.71
N GLU A 59 0.63 16.75 27.86
CA GLU A 59 1.95 16.12 27.98
C GLU A 59 1.99 14.64 27.57
N LYS A 60 0.85 13.93 27.59
CA LYS A 60 0.75 12.52 27.14
C LYS A 60 1.17 12.29 25.68
N ALA A 61 1.16 13.34 24.85
CA ALA A 61 1.64 13.29 23.47
C ALA A 61 3.18 13.35 23.34
N GLN A 62 3.90 13.73 24.39
CA GLN A 62 5.34 14.01 24.34
C GLN A 62 6.19 12.81 23.90
N PRO A 63 5.95 11.56 24.35
CA PRO A 63 6.74 10.41 23.89
C PRO A 63 6.57 10.14 22.39
N ALA A 64 5.33 10.19 21.89
CA ALA A 64 5.03 10.00 20.47
C ALA A 64 5.64 11.14 19.62
N LEU A 65 5.59 12.38 20.10
CA LEU A 65 6.24 13.52 19.47
C LEU A 65 7.76 13.32 19.35
N GLN A 66 8.42 12.89 20.42
CA GLN A 66 9.88 12.66 20.41
C GLN A 66 10.28 11.54 19.44
N TYR A 67 9.51 10.45 19.41
CA TYR A 67 9.69 9.36 18.46
C TYR A 67 9.53 9.85 17.01
N LEU A 68 8.54 10.69 16.71
CA LEU A 68 8.30 11.19 15.36
C LEU A 68 9.32 12.22 14.89
N ILE A 69 9.84 13.06 15.79
CA ILE A 69 10.97 13.96 15.47
C ILE A 69 12.16 13.14 14.98
N ASP A 70 12.48 12.08 15.73
CA ASP A 70 13.56 11.17 15.41
C ASP A 70 13.36 10.44 14.07
N LYS A 71 12.15 9.91 13.82
CA LYS A 71 11.81 9.28 12.53
C LYS A 71 11.89 10.26 11.35
N CYS A 72 11.39 11.49 11.52
CA CYS A 72 11.45 12.50 10.46
C CYS A 72 12.90 12.86 10.12
N LEU A 73 13.78 12.97 11.12
CA LEU A 73 15.21 13.22 10.91
C LEU A 73 15.90 12.10 10.12
N GLN A 74 15.50 10.83 10.33
CA GLN A 74 16.02 9.70 9.57
C GLN A 74 15.47 9.61 8.14
N LEU A 75 14.16 9.81 7.97
CA LEU A 75 13.47 9.66 6.68
C LEU A 75 13.78 10.80 5.71
N ALA A 76 13.91 12.03 6.22
CA ALA A 76 14.10 13.23 5.42
C ALA A 76 14.99 14.23 6.16
N PRO A 77 16.30 13.96 6.31
CA PRO A 77 17.20 14.79 7.11
C PRO A 77 17.31 16.24 6.65
N PHE A 78 17.01 16.53 5.39
CA PHE A 78 16.99 17.90 4.85
C PHE A 78 15.61 18.57 4.97
N ASP A 79 14.56 17.86 5.38
CA ASP A 79 13.22 18.42 5.52
C ASP A 79 12.96 18.87 6.96
N ILE A 80 13.54 20.03 7.28
CA ILE A 80 13.57 20.52 8.67
C ILE A 80 12.36 21.39 9.04
N ALA A 81 11.46 21.69 8.10
CA ALA A 81 10.37 22.65 8.32
C ALA A 81 9.43 22.23 9.48
N HIS A 82 9.21 20.93 9.62
CA HIS A 82 8.26 20.37 10.59
C HIS A 82 8.90 19.99 11.94
N ILE A 83 10.23 19.94 12.01
CA ILE A 83 10.97 19.43 13.19
C ILE A 83 11.69 20.52 13.99
N ARG A 84 11.46 21.82 13.71
CA ARG A 84 11.96 22.95 14.53
C ARG A 84 11.22 23.06 15.87
N THR A 85 11.30 22.03 16.69
CA THR A 85 10.72 22.00 18.02
C THR A 85 11.78 22.37 19.07
N PRO A 86 11.40 22.87 20.26
CA PRO A 86 12.37 23.12 21.33
C PRO A 86 13.22 21.88 21.68
N ALA A 87 12.61 20.69 21.62
CA ALA A 87 13.29 19.41 21.85
C ALA A 87 14.37 19.14 20.78
N ALA A 88 14.05 19.26 19.49
CA ALA A 88 15.02 19.07 18.42
C ALA A 88 16.13 20.14 18.45
N MET A 89 15.78 21.38 18.78
CA MET A 89 16.73 22.48 18.88
C MET A 89 17.61 22.40 20.13
N ALA A 90 17.29 21.56 21.11
CA ALA A 90 18.13 21.33 22.29
C ALA A 90 19.40 20.54 21.95
N ASP A 91 19.33 19.66 20.94
CA ASP A 91 20.48 18.92 20.43
C ASP A 91 21.42 19.83 19.61
N PRO A 92 22.70 19.99 20.01
CA PRO A 92 23.64 20.86 19.30
C PRO A 92 23.90 20.47 17.84
N GLU A 93 23.89 19.17 17.52
CA GLU A 93 24.14 18.68 16.16
C GLU A 93 22.97 19.00 15.23
N THR A 94 21.75 18.71 15.68
CA THR A 94 20.51 19.06 14.98
C THR A 94 20.39 20.57 14.78
N ARG A 95 20.71 21.38 15.79
CA ARG A 95 20.72 22.84 15.67
C ARG A 95 21.70 23.32 14.59
N LEU A 96 22.94 22.83 14.62
CA LEU A 96 23.95 23.20 13.64
C LEU A 96 23.54 22.79 12.21
N LYS A 97 22.97 21.60 12.05
CA LYS A 97 22.43 21.11 10.78
C LYS A 97 21.35 22.05 10.23
N ILE A 98 20.39 22.42 11.07
CA ILE A 98 19.33 23.38 10.72
C ILE A 98 19.91 24.73 10.28
N GLU A 99 20.90 25.26 10.99
CA GLU A 99 21.56 26.50 10.62
C GLU A 99 22.28 26.43 9.25
N ILE A 100 22.90 25.30 8.93
CA ILE A 100 23.57 25.10 7.63
C ILE A 100 22.52 25.01 6.50
N LEU A 101 21.43 24.27 6.72
CA LEU A 101 20.34 24.17 5.76
C LEU A 101 19.69 25.55 5.50
N ASP A 102 19.52 26.37 6.53
CA ASP A 102 19.05 27.76 6.37
C ASP A 102 20.02 28.63 5.60
N LYS A 103 21.32 28.57 5.92
CA LYS A 103 22.36 29.36 5.24
C LYS A 103 22.50 29.00 3.76
N THR A 104 22.16 27.76 3.39
CA THR A 104 22.20 27.29 2.00
C THR A 104 20.89 27.47 1.25
N ASN A 105 19.84 28.00 1.91
CA ASN A 105 18.54 28.22 1.29
C ASN A 105 18.54 29.45 0.38
N ALA A 106 18.95 29.27 -0.88
CA ALA A 106 19.12 30.34 -1.84
C ALA A 106 17.80 30.94 -2.38
N ASP A 107 16.71 30.16 -2.40
CA ASP A 107 15.39 30.62 -2.84
C ASP A 107 14.25 30.05 -1.97
N PRO A 108 13.96 30.68 -0.81
CA PRO A 108 12.90 30.24 0.08
C PRO A 108 11.50 30.32 -0.53
N LYS A 109 11.28 31.26 -1.46
CA LYS A 109 9.96 31.47 -2.09
C LYS A 109 9.69 30.38 -3.13
N GLY A 110 10.67 30.10 -3.99
CA GLY A 110 10.61 29.01 -4.96
C GLY A 110 10.40 27.67 -4.25
N LEU A 111 11.17 27.39 -3.19
CA LEU A 111 11.02 26.13 -2.44
C LEU A 111 9.61 25.96 -1.86
N LYS A 112 9.04 27.02 -1.27
CA LYS A 112 7.66 26.98 -0.73
C LYS A 112 6.63 26.70 -1.82
N MET A 113 6.83 27.22 -3.04
CA MET A 113 5.95 26.95 -4.18
C MET A 113 5.99 25.47 -4.57
N ILE A 114 7.19 24.87 -4.67
CA ILE A 114 7.36 23.45 -5.01
C ILE A 114 6.75 22.55 -3.94
N MET A 115 6.95 22.88 -2.66
CA MET A 115 6.39 22.11 -1.54
C MET A 115 4.85 22.07 -1.53
N GLY A 116 4.19 22.99 -2.26
CA GLY A 116 2.74 22.99 -2.45
C GLY A 116 2.25 22.20 -3.66
N LEU A 117 3.16 21.68 -4.50
CA LEU A 117 2.80 20.89 -5.69
C LEU A 117 2.32 19.49 -5.32
N ASN A 118 1.41 18.96 -6.12
CA ASN A 118 1.03 17.57 -6.03
C ASN A 118 2.06 16.72 -6.77
N LEU A 119 3.03 16.15 -6.05
CA LEU A 119 4.12 15.38 -6.65
C LEU A 119 3.64 14.17 -7.46
N GLY A 120 2.43 13.64 -7.23
CA GLY A 120 1.87 12.59 -8.07
C GLY A 120 1.49 13.05 -9.50
N ARG A 121 1.31 14.36 -9.74
CA ARG A 121 0.95 14.93 -11.05
C ARG A 121 2.01 15.86 -11.60
N GLU A 122 2.70 16.57 -10.72
CA GLU A 122 3.59 17.68 -11.05
C GLU A 122 5.06 17.31 -10.76
N ALA A 123 5.39 16.02 -10.55
CA ALA A 123 6.77 15.59 -10.30
C ALA A 123 7.76 15.99 -11.40
N GLU A 124 7.35 15.95 -12.67
CA GLU A 124 8.22 16.34 -13.79
C GLU A 124 8.55 17.84 -13.77
N ASP A 125 7.54 18.67 -13.56
CA ASP A 125 7.70 20.12 -13.46
C ASP A 125 8.53 20.48 -12.23
N ALA A 126 8.27 19.82 -11.10
CA ALA A 126 9.04 19.96 -9.87
C ALA A 126 10.51 19.56 -10.07
N SER A 127 10.79 18.40 -10.69
CA SER A 127 12.15 17.94 -10.98
C SER A 127 12.88 18.92 -11.90
N THR A 128 12.23 19.35 -12.98
CA THR A 128 12.78 20.33 -13.93
C THR A 128 13.17 21.64 -13.24
N PHE A 129 12.31 22.16 -12.38
CA PHE A 129 12.57 23.39 -11.65
C PHE A 129 13.70 23.23 -10.61
N LEU A 130 13.69 22.14 -9.84
CA LEU A 130 14.73 21.84 -8.84
C LEU A 130 16.10 21.65 -9.47
N ARG A 131 16.18 20.99 -10.62
CA ARG A 131 17.42 20.84 -11.41
C ARG A 131 17.98 22.21 -11.82
N LYS A 132 17.13 23.14 -12.28
CA LYS A 132 17.54 24.51 -12.60
C LYS A 132 18.06 25.26 -11.36
N LEU A 133 17.38 25.10 -10.22
CA LEU A 133 17.83 25.70 -8.96
C LEU A 133 19.20 25.17 -8.53
N LEU A 134 19.45 23.87 -8.62
CA LEU A 134 20.74 23.27 -8.25
C LEU A 134 21.86 23.66 -9.23
N ALA A 135 21.56 23.82 -10.52
CA ALA A 135 22.53 24.33 -11.48
C ALA A 135 22.96 25.77 -11.16
N MET A 136 22.02 26.60 -10.68
CA MET A 136 22.28 27.99 -10.29
C MET A 136 22.94 28.10 -8.91
N TYR A 137 22.54 27.25 -7.96
CA TYR A 137 23.00 27.23 -6.58
C TYR A 137 23.46 25.81 -6.19
N PRO A 138 24.70 25.42 -6.57
CA PRO A 138 25.17 24.05 -6.38
C PRO A 138 25.23 23.55 -4.94
N ASN A 139 25.16 24.44 -3.94
CA ASN A 139 25.17 24.08 -2.52
C ASN A 139 23.79 24.14 -1.86
N PHE A 140 22.69 24.32 -2.62
CA PHE A 140 21.33 24.46 -2.10
C PHE A 140 20.78 23.12 -1.61
N ALA A 141 21.11 22.75 -0.37
CA ALA A 141 20.85 21.43 0.20
C ALA A 141 19.35 21.08 0.29
N LEU A 142 18.48 22.02 0.67
CA LEU A 142 17.02 21.77 0.70
C LEU A 142 16.47 21.39 -0.68
N ALA A 143 16.94 22.04 -1.75
CA ALA A 143 16.55 21.72 -3.11
C ALA A 143 17.07 20.34 -3.54
N ALA A 144 18.31 19.98 -3.18
CA ALA A 144 18.86 18.65 -3.45
C ALA A 144 18.07 17.54 -2.74
N GLY A 145 17.73 17.74 -1.47
CA GLY A 145 16.94 16.79 -0.72
C GLY A 145 15.53 16.61 -1.29
N LEU A 146 14.90 17.72 -1.69
CA LEU A 146 13.59 17.68 -2.34
C LEU A 146 13.66 17.03 -3.72
N LEU A 147 14.72 17.27 -4.50
CA LEU A 147 14.90 16.66 -5.81
C LEU A 147 15.03 15.15 -5.70
N LEU A 148 15.82 14.63 -4.75
CA LEU A 148 15.87 13.18 -4.49
C LEU A 148 14.49 12.60 -4.21
N ARG A 149 13.67 13.29 -3.40
CA ARG A 149 12.30 12.85 -3.11
C ARG A 149 11.42 12.81 -4.35
N VAL A 150 11.43 13.87 -5.16
CA VAL A 150 10.66 13.97 -6.40
C VAL A 150 11.11 12.92 -7.41
N GLU A 151 12.41 12.68 -7.55
CA GLU A 151 12.95 11.67 -8.46
C GLU A 151 12.61 10.26 -7.98
N ARG A 152 12.51 10.05 -6.65
CA ARG A 152 12.03 8.80 -6.06
C ARG A 152 10.64 8.46 -6.54
N THR A 153 9.69 9.39 -6.48
CA THR A 153 8.29 9.12 -6.89
C THR A 153 8.17 8.76 -8.38
N MET A 154 9.22 9.02 -9.16
CA MET A 154 9.33 8.65 -10.58
C MET A 154 10.24 7.45 -10.83
N GLY A 155 10.79 6.81 -9.79
CA GLY A 155 11.64 5.62 -9.90
C GLY A 155 13.00 5.90 -10.55
N ARG A 156 13.47 7.16 -10.52
CA ARG A 156 14.67 7.56 -11.27
C ARG A 156 15.95 7.38 -10.47
N ARG A 157 17.00 6.96 -11.19
CA ARG A 157 18.38 7.05 -10.73
C ARG A 157 18.85 8.52 -10.86
N PRO A 158 19.38 9.14 -9.80
CA PRO A 158 19.80 10.53 -9.85
C PRO A 158 21.10 10.69 -10.69
N ASP A 159 21.02 11.47 -11.75
CA ASP A 159 22.13 11.78 -12.69
C ASP A 159 22.81 13.13 -12.42
N TRP A 160 22.36 13.85 -11.41
CA TRP A 160 22.79 15.22 -11.09
C TRP A 160 23.71 15.30 -9.86
N LEU A 161 24.00 14.16 -9.21
CA LEU A 161 24.73 14.11 -7.94
C LEU A 161 26.08 14.82 -8.01
N ASP A 162 26.84 14.64 -9.10
CA ASP A 162 28.15 15.27 -9.29
C ASP A 162 28.09 16.80 -9.38
N GLY A 163 26.93 17.35 -9.78
CA GLY A 163 26.69 18.78 -9.84
C GLY A 163 26.40 19.41 -8.47
N PHE A 164 26.00 18.61 -7.48
CA PHE A 164 25.66 19.09 -6.15
C PHE A 164 26.89 19.15 -5.24
N LYS A 165 27.20 20.35 -4.75
CA LYS A 165 28.27 20.63 -3.79
C LYS A 165 27.71 20.57 -2.36
N CYS A 166 27.52 19.35 -1.85
CA CYS A 166 27.02 19.14 -0.50
C CYS A 166 27.94 19.80 0.55
N PRO A 167 27.41 20.60 1.50
CA PRO A 167 28.19 21.07 2.63
C PRO A 167 28.78 19.89 3.43
N ARG A 168 30.08 19.93 3.76
CA ARG A 168 30.80 18.81 4.40
C ARG A 168 30.08 18.19 5.62
N ARG A 169 29.44 19.02 6.44
CA ARG A 169 28.70 18.60 7.65
C ARG A 169 27.38 17.89 7.35
N LEU A 170 26.88 17.96 6.13
CA LEU A 170 25.66 17.30 5.64
C LEU A 170 25.96 16.12 4.73
N GLN A 171 27.24 15.77 4.51
CA GLN A 171 27.62 14.76 3.53
C GLN A 171 27.07 13.38 3.89
N ASP A 172 27.14 12.99 5.16
CA ASP A 172 26.66 11.68 5.61
C ASP A 172 25.12 11.59 5.49
N ASP A 173 24.40 12.65 5.87
CA ASP A 173 22.95 12.77 5.66
C ASP A 173 22.60 12.62 4.18
N PHE A 174 23.32 13.33 3.30
CA PHE A 174 23.07 13.27 1.87
C PHE A 174 23.35 11.87 1.31
N ASN A 175 24.47 11.24 1.71
CA ASN A 175 24.79 9.87 1.31
C ASN A 175 23.72 8.88 1.77
N ALA A 176 23.17 9.05 2.98
CA ALA A 176 22.07 8.23 3.47
C ALA A 176 20.78 8.44 2.65
N MET A 177 20.48 9.67 2.22
CA MET A 177 19.35 9.95 1.34
C MET A 177 19.51 9.31 -0.05
N VAL A 178 20.72 9.37 -0.62
CA VAL A 178 21.03 8.72 -1.90
C VAL A 178 21.01 7.20 -1.77
N PHE A 179 21.50 6.65 -0.64
CA PHE A 179 21.38 5.24 -0.33
C PHE A 179 19.91 4.79 -0.32
N MET A 180 19.04 5.50 0.40
CA MET A 180 17.60 5.20 0.42
C MET A 180 16.97 5.31 -0.98
N GLN A 181 17.44 6.25 -1.81
CA GLN A 181 17.00 6.36 -3.19
C GLN A 181 17.29 5.09 -3.98
N TYR A 182 18.55 4.66 -4.01
CA TYR A 182 18.97 3.47 -4.73
C TYR A 182 18.33 2.20 -4.18
N ALA A 183 18.28 2.06 -2.85
CA ALA A 183 17.66 0.91 -2.20
C ALA A 183 16.16 0.81 -2.48
N SER A 184 15.45 1.95 -2.59
CA SER A 184 14.01 1.96 -2.91
C SER A 184 13.74 1.47 -4.34
N ILE A 185 14.57 1.87 -5.30
CA ILE A 185 14.36 1.58 -6.73
C ILE A 185 15.06 0.28 -7.19
N GLY A 186 15.57 -0.54 -6.27
CA GLY A 186 16.23 -1.81 -6.58
C GLY A 186 17.65 -1.69 -7.15
N ALA A 187 18.30 -0.52 -7.06
CA ALA A 187 19.70 -0.32 -7.46
C ALA A 187 20.66 -0.84 -6.36
N ALA A 188 20.67 -2.16 -6.17
CA ALA A 188 21.29 -2.81 -5.01
C ALA A 188 22.82 -2.67 -4.95
N GLU A 189 23.53 -2.63 -6.09
CA GLU A 189 24.98 -2.47 -6.10
C GLU A 189 25.40 -1.06 -5.67
N GLU A 190 24.74 -0.03 -6.21
CA GLU A 190 24.98 1.36 -5.84
C GLU A 190 24.59 1.64 -4.39
N ALA A 191 23.48 1.05 -3.93
CA ALA A 191 23.05 1.14 -2.54
C ALA A 191 24.09 0.52 -1.60
N GLU A 192 24.56 -0.71 -1.86
CA GLU A 192 25.53 -1.37 -0.97
C GLU A 192 26.89 -0.64 -0.92
N ALA A 193 27.31 -0.05 -2.05
CA ALA A 193 28.52 0.76 -2.10
C ALA A 193 28.44 1.97 -1.15
N LEU A 194 27.29 2.66 -1.12
CA LEU A 194 27.04 3.75 -0.17
C LEU A 194 26.92 3.23 1.27
N TRP A 195 26.18 2.14 1.49
CA TRP A 195 25.98 1.53 2.80
C TRP A 195 27.30 1.23 3.52
N THR A 196 28.27 0.68 2.79
CA THR A 196 29.60 0.35 3.31
C THR A 196 30.34 1.58 3.82
N GLY A 197 30.18 2.72 3.15
CA GLY A 197 30.82 3.99 3.50
C GLY A 197 30.10 4.81 4.57
N LEU A 198 28.86 4.46 4.93
CA LEU A 198 28.09 5.22 5.93
C LEU A 198 28.65 5.03 7.35
N PRO A 199 28.74 6.11 8.16
CA PRO A 199 29.14 6.02 9.56
C PRO A 199 28.20 5.12 10.37
N GLU A 200 28.75 4.43 11.37
CA GLU A 200 27.99 3.50 12.20
C GLU A 200 26.81 4.15 12.93
N ALA A 201 26.97 5.41 13.36
CA ALA A 201 25.93 6.20 14.01
C ALA A 201 24.72 6.48 13.11
N MET A 202 24.89 6.43 11.79
CA MET A 202 23.81 6.63 10.81
C MET A 202 23.04 5.34 10.53
N LYS A 203 23.62 4.16 10.81
CA LYS A 203 23.05 2.84 10.54
C LYS A 203 22.00 2.48 11.58
N ARG A 204 20.93 3.27 11.55
CA ARG A 204 19.73 3.17 12.38
C ARG A 204 18.65 2.35 11.70
N GLU A 205 17.56 2.09 12.41
CA GLU A 205 16.52 1.15 12.00
C GLU A 205 15.95 1.43 10.60
N VAL A 206 15.75 2.71 10.23
CA VAL A 206 15.24 3.06 8.89
C VAL A 206 16.22 2.62 7.80
N LEU A 207 17.50 2.96 7.93
CA LEU A 207 18.51 2.58 6.94
C LEU A 207 18.81 1.08 6.98
N LEU A 208 18.78 0.45 8.15
CA LEU A 208 18.96 -0.99 8.31
C LEU A 208 17.85 -1.77 7.60
N ASN A 209 16.61 -1.30 7.61
CA ASN A 209 15.51 -1.93 6.86
C ASN A 209 15.79 -1.93 5.36
N PHE A 210 16.22 -0.78 4.81
CA PHE A 210 16.63 -0.70 3.39
C PHE A 210 17.86 -1.57 3.12
N ALA A 211 18.84 -1.57 4.01
CA ALA A 211 20.08 -2.33 3.85
C ALA A 211 19.83 -3.84 3.90
N ALA A 212 18.86 -4.30 4.69
CA ALA A 212 18.47 -5.70 4.73
C ALA A 212 17.89 -6.16 3.39
N GLU A 213 16.97 -5.39 2.80
CA GLU A 213 16.44 -5.74 1.47
C GLU A 213 17.50 -5.60 0.37
N VAL A 214 18.44 -4.64 0.46
CA VAL A 214 19.60 -4.57 -0.45
C VAL A 214 20.47 -5.82 -0.37
N ALA A 215 20.79 -6.31 0.83
CA ALA A 215 21.52 -7.56 1.02
C ALA A 215 20.78 -8.75 0.40
N ARG A 216 19.46 -8.84 0.62
CA ARG A 216 18.61 -9.87 0.02
C ARG A 216 18.60 -9.80 -1.52
N MET A 217 18.46 -8.61 -2.10
CA MET A 217 18.48 -8.41 -3.57
C MET A 217 19.80 -8.87 -4.19
N ARG A 218 20.90 -8.76 -3.44
CA ARG A 218 22.23 -9.28 -3.83
C ARG A 218 22.40 -10.79 -3.60
N GLY A 219 21.38 -11.47 -3.06
CA GLY A 219 21.40 -12.90 -2.73
C GLY A 219 21.98 -13.24 -1.35
N ASP A 220 22.31 -12.25 -0.52
CA ASP A 220 22.86 -12.46 0.83
C ASP A 220 21.74 -12.42 1.88
N VAL A 221 20.97 -13.49 1.93
CA VAL A 221 19.88 -13.68 2.91
C VAL A 221 20.39 -13.70 4.36
N PRO A 222 21.51 -14.37 4.70
CA PRO A 222 22.07 -14.32 6.05
C PRO A 222 22.35 -12.89 6.54
N GLU A 223 22.97 -12.05 5.71
CA GLU A 223 23.24 -10.65 6.07
C GLU A 223 21.94 -9.84 6.18
N ALA A 224 20.95 -10.09 5.32
CA ALA A 224 19.63 -9.48 5.44
C ALA A 224 18.98 -9.76 6.81
N ILE A 225 19.06 -11.01 7.28
CA ILE A 225 18.57 -11.42 8.61
C ILE A 225 19.28 -10.64 9.72
N VAL A 226 20.62 -10.56 9.69
CA VAL A 226 21.41 -9.83 10.69
C VAL A 226 21.04 -8.35 10.74
N ARG A 227 20.89 -7.70 9.57
CA ARG A 227 20.49 -6.29 9.47
C ARG A 227 19.09 -6.05 10.04
N TYR A 228 18.15 -6.97 9.80
CA TYR A 228 16.81 -6.88 10.37
C TYR A 228 16.76 -7.14 11.88
N GLU A 229 17.52 -8.10 12.40
CA GLU A 229 17.64 -8.32 13.85
C GLU A 229 18.17 -7.07 14.55
N ARG A 230 19.19 -6.44 13.96
CA ARG A 230 19.73 -5.18 14.47
C ARG A 230 18.72 -4.04 14.37
N SER A 231 17.95 -3.95 13.28
CA SER A 231 16.88 -2.95 13.15
C SER A 231 15.83 -3.10 14.26
N LEU A 232 15.39 -4.34 14.52
CA LEU A 232 14.43 -4.64 15.59
C LEU A 232 14.99 -4.43 17.00
N ALA A 233 16.30 -4.59 17.19
CA ALA A 233 16.94 -4.25 18.46
C ALA A 233 16.92 -2.74 18.75
N LEU A 234 16.95 -1.90 17.70
CA LEU A 234 16.84 -0.44 17.82
C LEU A 234 15.39 0.04 17.96
N ASP A 235 14.48 -0.54 17.17
CA ASP A 235 13.05 -0.26 17.25
C ASP A 235 12.25 -1.57 17.16
N PRO A 236 11.85 -2.16 18.31
CA PRO A 236 11.13 -3.42 18.34
C PRO A 236 9.67 -3.28 17.88
N SER A 237 9.14 -2.06 17.71
CA SER A 237 7.73 -1.83 17.35
C SER A 237 7.41 -2.12 15.88
N GLN A 238 8.41 -2.40 15.05
CA GLN A 238 8.27 -2.55 13.60
C GLN A 238 7.65 -3.90 13.23
N THR A 239 6.31 -4.01 13.31
CA THR A 239 5.58 -5.26 13.07
C THR A 239 5.82 -5.87 11.69
N SER A 240 5.86 -5.06 10.62
CA SER A 240 6.15 -5.55 9.27
C SER A 240 7.53 -6.21 9.17
N ILE A 241 8.53 -5.66 9.87
CA ILE A 241 9.88 -6.24 9.92
C ILE A 241 9.90 -7.56 10.67
N ARG A 242 9.09 -7.72 11.73
CA ARG A 242 8.96 -9.01 12.42
C ARG A 242 8.41 -10.10 11.48
N PHE A 243 7.36 -9.79 10.72
CA PHE A 243 6.82 -10.72 9.71
C PHE A 243 7.84 -11.01 8.62
N ARG A 244 8.49 -9.99 8.07
CA ARG A 244 9.51 -10.15 7.03
C ARG A 244 10.70 -10.98 7.52
N LEU A 245 11.21 -10.71 8.71
CA LEU A 245 12.30 -11.48 9.31
C LEU A 245 11.92 -12.94 9.55
N ARG A 246 10.68 -13.19 9.99
CA ARG A 246 10.18 -14.57 10.16
C ARG A 246 10.16 -15.31 8.82
N GLU A 247 9.67 -14.67 7.76
CA GLU A 247 9.65 -15.26 6.42
C GLU A 247 11.08 -15.54 5.90
N LEU A 248 12.05 -14.66 6.15
CA LEU A 248 13.44 -14.92 5.76
C LEU A 248 14.10 -16.06 6.55
N LYS A 249 13.80 -16.18 7.85
CA LYS A 249 14.33 -17.25 8.71
C LYS A 249 13.66 -18.59 8.49
N THR A 250 12.38 -18.60 8.15
CA THR A 250 11.58 -19.80 7.95
C THR A 250 10.67 -19.56 6.75
N PRO A 251 11.21 -19.69 5.53
CA PRO A 251 10.44 -19.44 4.32
C PRO A 251 9.21 -20.32 4.25
N SER A 252 8.09 -19.71 3.90
CA SER A 252 6.85 -20.41 3.64
C SER A 252 7.02 -21.32 2.43
N VAL A 253 6.35 -22.47 2.45
CA VAL A 253 6.42 -23.46 1.37
C VAL A 253 5.03 -23.62 0.77
N LYS A 254 4.90 -23.31 -0.51
CA LYS A 254 3.67 -23.55 -1.27
C LYS A 254 3.47 -25.04 -1.54
N HIS A 255 2.22 -25.48 -1.58
CA HIS A 255 1.80 -26.85 -1.87
C HIS A 255 1.17 -26.91 -3.27
N SER A 256 2.01 -27.00 -4.31
CA SER A 256 1.56 -26.95 -5.71
C SER A 256 0.53 -28.02 -6.08
N ALA A 257 0.57 -29.20 -5.44
CA ALA A 257 -0.37 -30.29 -5.69
C ALA A 257 -1.84 -29.95 -5.35
N LEU A 258 -2.09 -28.92 -4.53
CA LEU A 258 -3.44 -28.50 -4.19
C LEU A 258 -4.23 -28.00 -5.40
N VAL A 259 -3.55 -27.45 -6.41
CA VAL A 259 -4.17 -26.96 -7.65
C VAL A 259 -4.89 -28.07 -8.42
N ASP A 260 -4.41 -29.31 -8.33
CA ASP A 260 -5.04 -30.48 -8.96
C ASP A 260 -6.04 -31.20 -8.02
N GLN A 261 -5.99 -30.93 -6.72
CA GLN A 261 -6.81 -31.60 -5.69
C GLN A 261 -8.08 -30.83 -5.34
N ARG A 262 -8.11 -29.53 -5.59
CA ARG A 262 -9.22 -28.63 -5.22
C ARG A 262 -9.96 -28.15 -6.45
N ARG A 263 -11.28 -28.10 -6.35
CA ARG A 263 -12.15 -27.58 -7.41
C ARG A 263 -12.25 -26.06 -7.24
N VAL A 264 -11.79 -25.33 -8.25
CA VAL A 264 -11.77 -23.86 -8.22
C VAL A 264 -12.60 -23.31 -9.38
N ALA A 265 -13.50 -22.37 -9.07
CA ALA A 265 -14.21 -21.56 -10.06
C ALA A 265 -13.54 -20.19 -10.19
N ILE A 266 -12.85 -19.95 -11.30
CA ILE A 266 -12.24 -18.66 -11.63
C ILE A 266 -13.28 -17.82 -12.39
N CYS A 267 -13.58 -16.65 -11.86
CA CYS A 267 -14.64 -15.77 -12.31
C CYS A 267 -14.05 -14.39 -12.67
N LEU A 268 -14.34 -13.92 -13.87
CA LEU A 268 -13.95 -12.59 -14.36
C LEU A 268 -15.19 -11.84 -14.85
N TYR A 269 -15.16 -10.52 -14.76
CA TYR A 269 -16.12 -9.66 -15.44
C TYR A 269 -15.37 -8.51 -16.12
N SER A 270 -15.85 -8.07 -17.28
CA SER A 270 -15.23 -6.99 -18.04
C SER A 270 -16.25 -5.99 -18.56
N TRP A 271 -15.86 -4.71 -18.65
CA TRP A 271 -16.65 -3.67 -19.30
C TRP A 271 -15.78 -2.74 -20.14
N ASN A 272 -15.83 -2.91 -21.46
CA ASN A 272 -15.17 -2.06 -22.45
C ASN A 272 -13.65 -1.90 -22.26
N LYS A 273 -12.95 -3.00 -21.95
CA LYS A 273 -11.48 -3.04 -21.80
C LYS A 273 -10.85 -4.16 -22.63
N ALA A 274 -11.27 -4.36 -23.88
CA ALA A 274 -10.83 -5.49 -24.71
C ALA A 274 -9.32 -5.75 -24.73
N GLU A 275 -8.48 -4.71 -24.80
CA GLU A 275 -7.01 -4.86 -24.83
C GLU A 275 -6.42 -5.34 -23.48
N LEU A 276 -6.91 -4.80 -22.36
CA LEU A 276 -6.49 -5.23 -21.03
C LEU A 276 -7.00 -6.63 -20.74
N LEU A 277 -8.26 -6.92 -21.10
CA LEU A 277 -8.86 -8.24 -20.98
C LEU A 277 -8.05 -9.31 -21.73
N ASP A 278 -7.60 -9.02 -22.95
CA ASP A 278 -6.76 -9.93 -23.73
C ASP A 278 -5.44 -10.23 -23.00
N SER A 279 -4.79 -9.19 -22.45
CA SER A 279 -3.58 -9.34 -21.65
C SER A 279 -3.81 -10.18 -20.40
N THR A 280 -4.88 -9.91 -19.65
CA THR A 280 -5.24 -10.66 -18.45
C THR A 280 -5.55 -12.12 -18.73
N LEU A 281 -6.31 -12.42 -19.81
CA LEU A 281 -6.62 -13.81 -20.18
C LEU A 281 -5.36 -14.59 -20.60
N LYS A 282 -4.41 -13.92 -21.27
CA LYS A 282 -3.10 -14.52 -21.59
C LYS A 282 -2.26 -14.76 -20.35
N SER A 283 -2.21 -13.80 -19.43
CA SER A 283 -1.51 -13.93 -18.16
C SER A 283 -2.09 -15.09 -17.32
N LEU A 284 -3.42 -15.16 -17.22
CA LEU A 284 -4.11 -16.26 -16.53
C LEU A 284 -3.82 -17.61 -17.17
N ALA A 285 -3.88 -17.72 -18.50
CA ALA A 285 -3.59 -18.96 -19.22
C ALA A 285 -2.12 -19.41 -19.10
N ALA A 286 -1.20 -18.47 -18.89
CA ALA A 286 0.20 -18.77 -18.63
C ALA A 286 0.47 -19.19 -17.17
N SER A 287 -0.51 -19.05 -16.27
CA SER A 287 -0.40 -19.46 -14.86
C SER A 287 -0.89 -20.90 -14.64
N ASN A 288 -0.43 -21.51 -13.55
CA ASN A 288 -0.86 -22.85 -13.14
C ASN A 288 -2.23 -22.79 -12.43
N ILE A 289 -3.29 -22.98 -13.21
CA ILE A 289 -4.67 -23.04 -12.70
C ILE A 289 -5.24 -24.46 -12.60
N GLY A 290 -4.45 -25.50 -12.92
CA GLY A 290 -4.88 -26.89 -12.89
C GLY A 290 -6.15 -27.14 -13.70
N GLN A 291 -7.12 -27.81 -13.09
CA GLN A 291 -8.43 -28.12 -13.66
C GLN A 291 -9.52 -27.08 -13.31
N ALA A 292 -9.12 -25.87 -12.90
CA ALA A 292 -10.09 -24.82 -12.59
C ALA A 292 -11.03 -24.53 -13.77
N THR A 293 -12.27 -24.15 -13.45
CA THR A 293 -13.19 -23.62 -14.46
C THR A 293 -12.97 -22.12 -14.62
N VAL A 294 -13.17 -21.59 -15.82
CA VAL A 294 -13.01 -20.16 -16.11
C VAL A 294 -14.32 -19.65 -16.67
N THR A 295 -14.93 -18.68 -15.98
CA THR A 295 -16.16 -18.02 -16.41
C THR A 295 -15.94 -16.52 -16.55
N LEU A 296 -16.16 -16.00 -17.75
CA LEU A 296 -16.04 -14.58 -18.08
C LEU A 296 -17.42 -13.98 -18.35
N LEU A 297 -17.78 -12.94 -17.59
CA LEU A 297 -19.00 -12.16 -17.79
C LEU A 297 -18.66 -10.85 -18.53
N LEU A 298 -19.22 -10.67 -19.72
CA LEU A 298 -19.10 -9.44 -20.48
C LEU A 298 -20.25 -8.49 -20.08
N ASN A 299 -19.92 -7.48 -19.29
CA ASN A 299 -20.87 -6.69 -18.51
C ASN A 299 -21.45 -5.54 -19.33
N GLY A 300 -22.20 -5.85 -20.39
CA GLY A 300 -22.71 -4.84 -21.32
C GLY A 300 -21.62 -4.22 -22.18
N CYS A 301 -20.65 -5.03 -22.63
CA CYS A 301 -19.58 -4.56 -23.51
C CYS A 301 -20.12 -4.18 -24.89
N THR A 302 -19.62 -3.07 -25.42
CA THR A 302 -19.89 -2.53 -26.76
C THR A 302 -18.63 -2.43 -27.63
N ASP A 303 -17.47 -2.76 -27.07
CA ASP A 303 -16.19 -2.84 -27.76
C ASP A 303 -15.89 -4.27 -28.26
N ASN A 304 -14.63 -4.55 -28.60
CA ASN A 304 -14.20 -5.85 -29.12
C ASN A 304 -14.05 -6.94 -28.03
N SER A 305 -14.54 -6.73 -26.80
CA SER A 305 -14.37 -7.70 -25.70
C SER A 305 -14.97 -9.08 -26.01
N GLN A 306 -16.06 -9.14 -26.78
CA GLN A 306 -16.65 -10.42 -27.21
C GLN A 306 -15.69 -11.21 -28.11
N GLU A 307 -15.04 -10.54 -29.06
CA GLU A 307 -14.08 -11.18 -29.97
C GLU A 307 -12.86 -11.68 -29.20
N VAL A 308 -12.35 -10.87 -28.26
CA VAL A 308 -11.25 -11.25 -27.37
C VAL A 308 -11.61 -12.48 -26.54
N ALA A 309 -12.80 -12.50 -25.92
CA ALA A 309 -13.28 -13.61 -25.12
C ALA A 309 -13.39 -14.92 -25.92
N GLU A 310 -13.93 -14.87 -27.15
CA GLU A 310 -14.05 -16.06 -27.99
C GLU A 310 -12.68 -16.58 -28.45
N LYS A 311 -11.75 -15.69 -28.81
CA LYS A 311 -10.36 -16.08 -29.15
C LYS A 311 -9.66 -16.73 -27.95
N ALA A 312 -9.87 -16.21 -26.75
CA ALA A 312 -9.24 -16.71 -25.54
C ALA A 312 -9.64 -18.15 -25.19
N ARG A 313 -10.75 -18.68 -25.69
CA ARG A 313 -11.12 -20.10 -25.53
C ARG A 313 -10.00 -21.05 -25.93
N ALA A 314 -9.21 -20.70 -26.96
CA ALA A 314 -8.07 -21.50 -27.40
C ALA A 314 -6.90 -21.53 -26.40
N LEU A 315 -6.83 -20.57 -25.48
CA LEU A 315 -5.82 -20.50 -24.42
C LEU A 315 -6.11 -21.49 -23.27
N PHE A 316 -7.34 -21.99 -23.18
CA PHE A 316 -7.83 -22.84 -22.09
C PHE A 316 -8.30 -24.22 -22.58
N PRO A 317 -7.49 -24.97 -23.37
CA PRO A 317 -7.95 -26.20 -24.03
C PRO A 317 -8.31 -27.32 -23.06
N ASN A 318 -7.75 -27.30 -21.84
CA ASN A 318 -7.95 -28.30 -20.81
C ASN A 318 -8.87 -27.82 -19.68
N ASN A 319 -9.42 -26.61 -19.79
CA ASN A 319 -10.28 -26.02 -18.76
C ASN A 319 -11.67 -25.78 -19.32
N ARG A 320 -12.69 -25.89 -18.47
CA ARG A 320 -14.04 -25.50 -18.85
C ARG A 320 -14.11 -23.97 -18.93
N TYR A 321 -14.16 -23.43 -20.15
CA TYR A 321 -14.25 -21.99 -20.42
C TYR A 321 -15.67 -21.57 -20.84
N THR A 322 -16.28 -20.66 -20.08
CA THR A 322 -17.65 -20.17 -20.27
C THR A 322 -17.68 -18.65 -20.45
N ILE A 323 -18.43 -18.17 -21.44
CA ILE A 323 -18.64 -16.73 -21.68
C ILE A 323 -20.12 -16.41 -21.41
N ILE A 324 -20.38 -15.36 -20.65
CA ILE A 324 -21.73 -14.87 -20.34
C ILE A 324 -21.85 -13.42 -20.79
N PRO A 325 -22.44 -13.15 -21.96
CA PRO A 325 -22.69 -11.78 -22.40
C PRO A 325 -23.94 -11.21 -21.74
N LEU A 326 -23.83 -10.02 -21.15
CA LEU A 326 -24.97 -9.21 -20.71
C LEU A 326 -25.23 -8.08 -21.72
N HIS A 327 -26.49 -7.68 -21.84
CA HIS A 327 -26.89 -6.56 -22.71
C HIS A 327 -26.67 -5.18 -22.09
N VAL A 328 -26.53 -5.11 -20.77
CA VAL A 328 -26.38 -3.86 -20.02
C VAL A 328 -25.30 -4.03 -18.95
N ASN A 329 -24.58 -2.94 -18.66
CA ASN A 329 -23.65 -2.91 -17.55
C ASN A 329 -24.43 -2.82 -16.23
N ILE A 330 -24.30 -3.86 -15.39
CA ILE A 330 -24.98 -3.95 -14.08
C ILE A 330 -24.10 -3.52 -12.91
N GLY A 331 -22.87 -3.08 -13.15
CA GLY A 331 -21.88 -2.76 -12.13
C GLY A 331 -21.12 -3.99 -11.59
N ALA A 332 -20.02 -3.75 -10.90
CA ALA A 332 -19.12 -4.80 -10.37
C ALA A 332 -19.77 -5.67 -9.28
N PRO A 333 -20.46 -5.13 -8.24
CA PRO A 333 -21.07 -5.96 -7.21
C PRO A 333 -22.12 -6.92 -7.77
N ALA A 334 -22.96 -6.44 -8.70
CA ALA A 334 -23.98 -7.26 -9.34
C ALA A 334 -23.38 -8.32 -10.28
N ALA A 335 -22.31 -7.99 -11.01
CA ALA A 335 -21.58 -8.96 -11.82
C ALA A 335 -20.94 -10.07 -10.97
N ARG A 336 -20.31 -9.71 -9.83
CA ARG A 336 -19.77 -10.68 -8.86
C ARG A 336 -20.87 -11.58 -8.31
N ASN A 337 -22.01 -11.02 -7.93
CA ASN A 337 -23.17 -11.80 -7.46
C ASN A 337 -23.74 -12.71 -8.53
N TRP A 338 -23.79 -12.27 -9.79
CA TRP A 338 -24.21 -13.11 -10.91
C TRP A 338 -23.32 -14.35 -11.02
N LEU A 339 -21.99 -14.13 -11.01
CA LEU A 339 -20.98 -15.19 -11.12
C LEU A 339 -21.00 -16.15 -9.91
N ILE A 340 -21.18 -15.64 -8.68
CA ILE A 340 -21.33 -16.48 -7.47
C ILE A 340 -22.54 -17.39 -7.56
N ASN A 341 -23.66 -16.90 -8.09
CA ASN A 341 -24.91 -17.65 -8.11
C ASN A 341 -25.03 -18.66 -9.27
N LEU A 342 -23.97 -18.86 -10.05
CA LEU A 342 -23.92 -19.92 -11.04
C LEU A 342 -23.78 -21.29 -10.35
N PRO A 343 -24.47 -22.35 -10.81
CA PRO A 343 -24.40 -23.67 -10.19
C PRO A 343 -22.96 -24.20 -10.04
N GLN A 344 -22.13 -24.02 -11.08
CA GLN A 344 -20.74 -24.50 -11.05
C GLN A 344 -19.88 -23.83 -9.96
N THR A 345 -20.25 -22.62 -9.54
CA THR A 345 -19.53 -21.89 -8.50
C THR A 345 -19.79 -22.51 -7.13
N TRP A 346 -21.06 -22.85 -6.85
CA TRP A 346 -21.45 -23.54 -5.61
C TRP A 346 -20.99 -25.00 -5.53
N ASP A 347 -20.75 -25.63 -6.69
CA ASP A 347 -20.16 -26.97 -6.77
C ASP A 347 -18.64 -26.98 -6.54
N SER A 348 -17.98 -25.82 -6.54
CA SER A 348 -16.53 -25.70 -6.34
C SER A 348 -16.16 -25.57 -4.87
N ASP A 349 -14.94 -25.97 -4.50
CA ASP A 349 -14.42 -25.80 -3.12
C ASP A 349 -14.02 -24.34 -2.85
N TYR A 350 -13.57 -23.65 -3.91
CA TYR A 350 -13.17 -22.25 -3.89
C TYR A 350 -13.66 -21.48 -5.11
N VAL A 351 -13.79 -20.16 -4.94
CA VAL A 351 -14.14 -19.20 -5.99
C VAL A 351 -13.06 -18.13 -6.04
N ALA A 352 -12.42 -17.94 -7.19
CA ALA A 352 -11.45 -16.88 -7.40
C ALA A 352 -12.06 -15.77 -8.27
N PHE A 353 -11.98 -14.52 -7.84
CA PHE A 353 -12.31 -13.36 -8.65
C PHE A 353 -11.07 -12.67 -9.17
N LEU A 354 -11.09 -12.35 -10.46
CA LEU A 354 -10.08 -11.52 -11.11
C LEU A 354 -10.77 -10.33 -11.79
N ASP A 355 -10.16 -9.15 -11.69
CA ASP A 355 -10.50 -8.02 -12.55
C ASP A 355 -9.96 -8.25 -13.98
N ASP A 356 -10.40 -7.44 -14.94
CA ASP A 356 -10.09 -7.57 -16.38
C ASP A 356 -8.82 -6.84 -16.83
N ASP A 357 -8.00 -6.41 -15.87
CA ASP A 357 -6.82 -5.57 -16.07
C ASP A 357 -5.71 -5.88 -15.06
N VAL A 358 -5.50 -7.18 -14.81
CA VAL A 358 -4.45 -7.73 -13.96
C VAL A 358 -3.49 -8.64 -14.71
N ASP A 359 -2.23 -8.65 -14.29
CA ASP A 359 -1.28 -9.72 -14.60
C ASP A 359 -1.02 -10.53 -13.32
N VAL A 360 -1.23 -11.84 -13.41
CA VAL A 360 -1.08 -12.77 -12.29
C VAL A 360 0.24 -13.56 -12.41
N PRO A 361 0.93 -13.84 -11.30
CA PRO A 361 2.17 -14.63 -11.32
C PRO A 361 1.85 -16.11 -11.57
N VAL A 362 2.79 -16.86 -12.15
CA VAL A 362 2.55 -18.24 -12.61
C VAL A 362 2.00 -19.17 -11.51
N ASP A 363 2.37 -18.96 -10.26
CA ASP A 363 2.03 -19.83 -9.13
C ASP A 363 1.02 -19.22 -8.14
N TRP A 364 0.28 -18.18 -8.54
CA TRP A 364 -0.64 -17.46 -7.66
C TRP A 364 -1.64 -18.39 -6.95
N LEU A 365 -2.24 -19.32 -7.69
CA LEU A 365 -3.28 -20.20 -7.15
C LEU A 365 -2.70 -21.24 -6.19
N GLU A 366 -1.46 -21.67 -6.42
CA GLU A 366 -0.76 -22.59 -5.52
C GLU A 366 -0.61 -21.97 -4.12
N TRP A 367 -0.17 -20.71 -4.07
CA TRP A 367 -0.04 -19.96 -2.81
C TRP A 367 -1.38 -19.76 -2.13
N TYR A 368 -2.40 -19.33 -2.89
CA TYR A 368 -3.72 -19.05 -2.34
C TYR A 368 -4.38 -20.30 -1.76
N LEU A 369 -4.31 -21.43 -2.46
CA LEU A 369 -4.82 -22.70 -1.95
C LEU A 369 -4.02 -23.20 -0.74
N THR A 370 -2.69 -23.02 -0.73
CA THR A 370 -1.84 -23.37 0.43
C THR A 370 -2.31 -22.65 1.69
N LEU A 371 -2.57 -21.34 1.58
CA LEU A 371 -3.05 -20.52 2.68
C LEU A 371 -4.47 -20.89 3.10
N ALA A 372 -5.37 -21.05 2.13
CA ALA A 372 -6.74 -21.38 2.40
C ALA A 372 -6.88 -22.74 3.10
N GLU A 373 -6.09 -23.73 2.71
CA GLU A 373 -6.10 -25.08 3.28
C GLU A 373 -5.36 -25.19 4.62
N ALA A 374 -4.50 -24.24 4.98
CA ALA A 374 -3.76 -24.26 6.23
C ALA A 374 -4.65 -24.11 7.48
N ASP A 375 -5.79 -23.43 7.35
CA ASP A 375 -6.76 -23.26 8.42
C ASP A 375 -8.19 -23.24 7.83
N PRO A 376 -9.10 -24.12 8.29
CA PRO A 376 -10.47 -24.17 7.77
C PRO A 376 -11.26 -22.87 8.01
N LYS A 377 -10.81 -21.96 8.89
CA LYS A 377 -11.40 -20.63 9.08
C LYS A 377 -10.91 -19.58 8.08
N VAL A 378 -9.93 -19.88 7.22
CA VAL A 378 -9.55 -18.98 6.14
C VAL A 378 -10.67 -18.97 5.11
N GLY A 379 -11.41 -17.86 5.11
CA GLY A 379 -12.50 -17.61 4.17
C GLY A 379 -12.01 -16.88 2.92
N VAL A 380 -10.94 -16.10 3.06
CA VAL A 380 -10.51 -15.12 2.06
C VAL A 380 -8.98 -15.06 1.96
N VAL A 381 -8.44 -15.02 0.75
CA VAL A 381 -7.01 -14.82 0.48
C VAL A 381 -6.80 -13.80 -0.64
N GLY A 382 -5.91 -12.83 -0.43
CA GLY A 382 -5.48 -11.86 -1.44
C GLY A 382 -3.96 -11.66 -1.44
N CYS A 383 -3.47 -10.80 -2.34
CA CYS A 383 -2.05 -10.62 -2.63
C CYS A 383 -1.54 -9.18 -2.39
N LYS A 384 -0.23 -9.02 -2.55
CA LYS A 384 0.39 -7.73 -2.81
C LYS A 384 0.04 -7.27 -4.22
N VAL A 385 -0.42 -6.03 -4.35
CA VAL A 385 -0.78 -5.42 -5.63
C VAL A 385 0.16 -4.26 -5.92
N VAL A 386 0.66 -4.21 -7.16
CA VAL A 386 1.61 -3.19 -7.63
C VAL A 386 1.11 -2.54 -8.91
N PHE A 387 1.54 -1.29 -9.12
CA PHE A 387 1.38 -0.60 -10.39
C PHE A 387 2.30 -1.22 -11.47
N PRO A 388 1.92 -1.16 -12.74
CA PRO A 388 2.82 -1.50 -13.84
C PRO A 388 4.03 -0.57 -13.85
N GLY A 389 5.20 -1.09 -14.23
CA GLY A 389 6.46 -0.36 -14.29
C GLY A 389 7.64 -1.21 -13.85
N ASP A 390 8.84 -0.70 -14.09
CA ASP A 390 10.09 -1.27 -13.56
C ASP A 390 11.00 -0.11 -13.10
N PRO A 391 11.27 0.04 -11.80
CA PRO A 391 10.77 -0.79 -10.69
C PRO A 391 9.26 -0.62 -10.46
N GLN A 392 8.65 -1.66 -9.88
CA GLN A 392 7.22 -1.67 -9.55
C GLN A 392 6.94 -0.87 -8.26
N MET A 393 5.85 -0.09 -8.26
CA MET A 393 5.40 0.68 -7.10
C MET A 393 4.23 0.00 -6.41
N LEU A 394 4.21 -0.01 -5.08
CA LEU A 394 3.10 -0.57 -4.31
C LEU A 394 1.80 0.18 -4.58
N GLN A 395 0.73 -0.57 -4.84
CA GLN A 395 -0.61 -0.03 -5.05
C GLN A 395 -1.55 -0.37 -3.89
N TYR A 396 -1.50 -1.61 -3.40
CA TYR A 396 -2.32 -2.07 -2.30
C TYR A 396 -1.65 -3.28 -1.63
N LEU A 397 -1.64 -3.29 -0.30
CA LEU A 397 -1.17 -4.42 0.50
C LEU A 397 -2.35 -5.11 1.18
N TYR A 398 -2.74 -4.57 2.33
CA TYR A 398 -3.77 -5.12 3.21
C TYR A 398 -4.31 -4.01 4.12
N ARG A 399 -5.52 -4.18 4.66
CA ARG A 399 -6.19 -3.14 5.46
C ARG A 399 -6.87 -3.66 6.72
N TYR A 400 -7.00 -2.76 7.69
CA TYR A 400 -7.66 -2.95 8.98
C TYR A 400 -8.72 -1.88 9.19
N VAL A 401 -9.58 -2.06 10.19
CA VAL A 401 -10.38 -0.95 10.71
C VAL A 401 -9.45 -0.01 11.48
N SER A 402 -9.38 1.26 11.08
CA SER A 402 -8.56 2.28 11.74
C SER A 402 -9.36 3.05 12.79
N VAL A 403 -10.60 3.40 12.44
CA VAL A 403 -11.55 4.12 13.29
C VAL A 403 -12.93 3.52 13.08
N ALA A 404 -13.65 3.20 14.16
CA ALA A 404 -15.06 2.83 14.13
C ALA A 404 -15.78 3.47 15.32
N ARG A 405 -16.59 4.49 15.03
CA ARG A 405 -17.30 5.36 15.97
C ARG A 405 -18.72 5.62 15.46
N GLU A 406 -19.58 6.17 16.31
CA GLU A 406 -20.94 6.60 15.94
C GLU A 406 -20.98 7.71 14.89
N ASP A 407 -19.85 8.35 14.58
CA ASP A 407 -19.72 9.48 13.67
C ASP A 407 -18.65 9.30 12.60
N MET A 408 -17.87 8.20 12.65
CA MET A 408 -16.78 7.94 11.71
C MET A 408 -16.47 6.45 11.58
N LEU A 409 -16.31 6.00 10.34
CA LEU A 409 -15.74 4.69 10.00
C LEU A 409 -14.64 4.89 8.97
N LYS A 410 -13.42 4.47 9.30
CA LYS A 410 -12.26 4.53 8.40
C LYS A 410 -11.46 3.25 8.45
N MET A 411 -11.12 2.77 7.26
CA MET A 411 -10.14 1.71 7.07
C MET A 411 -8.73 2.33 7.07
N SER A 412 -7.72 1.56 7.47
CA SER A 412 -6.31 1.96 7.44
C SER A 412 -5.88 2.37 6.02
N LEU A 413 -4.72 3.01 5.86
CA LEU A 413 -4.13 3.20 4.53
C LEU A 413 -3.95 1.84 3.82
N ASN A 414 -3.99 1.84 2.49
CA ASN A 414 -3.85 0.66 1.64
C ASN A 414 -2.38 0.31 1.35
N SER A 415 -1.49 1.30 1.36
CA SER A 415 -0.06 1.15 1.19
C SER A 415 0.67 2.36 1.80
N PRO A 416 1.98 2.26 2.04
CA PRO A 416 2.83 3.43 2.29
C PRO A 416 2.84 4.39 1.08
N ASP A 417 3.11 5.67 1.35
CA ASP A 417 3.13 6.70 0.30
C ASP A 417 4.29 6.51 -0.69
N HIS A 418 3.96 6.43 -1.99
CA HIS A 418 4.89 6.34 -3.13
C HIS A 418 6.07 5.36 -2.92
N GLN A 419 5.83 4.24 -2.22
CA GLN A 419 6.87 3.26 -1.93
C GLN A 419 6.98 2.25 -3.08
N TYR A 420 8.21 2.06 -3.57
CA TYR A 420 8.55 0.99 -4.50
C TYR A 420 8.65 -0.36 -3.80
N ASP A 421 8.29 -1.41 -4.53
CA ASP A 421 8.39 -2.76 -4.02
C ASP A 421 9.85 -3.22 -3.97
N ASN A 422 10.43 -3.22 -2.78
CA ASN A 422 11.77 -3.73 -2.51
C ASN A 422 11.75 -5.10 -1.83
N GLY A 423 10.57 -5.68 -1.59
CA GLY A 423 10.38 -6.95 -0.90
C GLY A 423 10.14 -6.85 0.61
N ALA A 424 10.11 -5.63 1.20
CA ALA A 424 9.88 -5.46 2.63
C ALA A 424 8.50 -5.98 3.11
N TYR A 425 7.55 -6.17 2.19
CA TYR A 425 6.19 -6.68 2.46
C TYR A 425 5.95 -8.09 1.92
N ASP A 426 7.02 -8.83 1.60
CA ASP A 426 6.99 -10.24 1.18
C ASP A 426 6.86 -11.14 2.41
N PHE A 427 5.65 -11.19 2.96
CA PHE A 427 5.31 -12.07 4.07
C PHE A 427 3.82 -12.42 4.05
N ILE A 428 3.44 -13.42 4.84
CA ILE A 428 2.05 -13.83 5.04
C ILE A 428 1.54 -13.30 6.38
N ARG A 429 0.30 -12.80 6.41
CA ARG A 429 -0.37 -12.44 7.68
C ARG A 429 -1.89 -12.45 7.57
N GLU A 430 -2.54 -12.57 8.72
CA GLU A 430 -3.97 -12.30 8.85
C GLU A 430 -4.23 -10.77 8.76
N THR A 431 -5.32 -10.41 8.09
CA THR A 431 -5.79 -9.03 7.88
C THR A 431 -7.32 -8.95 7.94
N ARG A 432 -7.91 -7.79 7.61
CA ARG A 432 -9.37 -7.60 7.56
C ARG A 432 -9.89 -7.33 6.16
N SER A 433 -9.02 -6.88 5.25
CA SER A 433 -9.38 -6.72 3.85
C SER A 433 -8.15 -6.76 2.97
N VAL A 434 -8.32 -7.37 1.79
CA VAL A 434 -7.37 -7.39 0.68
C VAL A 434 -8.04 -6.75 -0.54
N MET A 435 -7.27 -6.43 -1.58
CA MET A 435 -7.84 -5.81 -2.77
C MET A 435 -8.59 -6.84 -3.63
N GLY A 436 -9.77 -6.49 -4.11
CA GLY A 436 -10.64 -7.40 -4.86
C GLY A 436 -10.21 -7.78 -6.29
N CYS A 437 -9.05 -7.31 -6.77
CA CYS A 437 -8.60 -7.53 -8.15
C CYS A 437 -8.04 -8.94 -8.41
N LEU A 438 -7.57 -9.63 -7.36
CA LEU A 438 -7.18 -11.03 -7.38
C LEU A 438 -7.49 -11.62 -6.01
N HIS A 439 -8.61 -12.34 -5.92
CA HIS A 439 -9.26 -12.64 -4.64
C HIS A 439 -9.78 -14.07 -4.59
N LEU A 440 -9.34 -14.89 -3.65
CA LEU A 440 -9.86 -16.26 -3.44
C LEU A 440 -10.81 -16.31 -2.25
N PHE A 441 -11.99 -16.89 -2.46
CA PHE A 441 -12.98 -17.17 -1.45
C PHE A 441 -13.15 -18.68 -1.27
N ARG A 442 -13.24 -19.12 -0.01
CA ARG A 442 -13.77 -20.44 0.32
C ARG A 442 -15.27 -20.45 0.04
N THR A 443 -15.75 -21.38 -0.78
CA THR A 443 -17.18 -21.43 -1.16
C THR A 443 -18.08 -21.63 0.06
N GLY A 444 -17.61 -22.38 1.08
CA GLY A 444 -18.31 -22.51 2.36
C GLY A 444 -18.51 -21.19 3.09
N ALA A 445 -17.51 -20.29 3.05
CA ALA A 445 -17.59 -18.99 3.71
C ALA A 445 -18.62 -18.06 3.05
N LEU A 446 -18.77 -18.14 1.72
CA LEU A 446 -19.79 -17.39 0.96
C LEU A 446 -21.23 -17.72 1.37
N LYS A 447 -21.47 -18.84 2.06
CA LYS A 447 -22.81 -19.19 2.58
C LYS A 447 -23.18 -18.42 3.84
N ASP A 448 -22.17 -18.03 4.62
CA ASP A 448 -22.33 -17.43 5.94
C ASP A 448 -22.27 -15.89 5.89
N ALA A 449 -21.83 -15.32 4.76
CA ALA A 449 -21.73 -13.90 4.54
C ALA A 449 -22.79 -13.38 3.55
N PRO A 450 -23.20 -12.11 3.66
CA PRO A 450 -24.05 -11.48 2.65
C PRO A 450 -23.34 -11.42 1.30
N PHE A 451 -24.11 -11.45 0.22
CA PHE A 451 -23.64 -11.15 -1.12
C PHE A 451 -23.00 -9.75 -1.22
N PHE A 452 -22.22 -9.51 -2.28
CA PHE A 452 -21.65 -8.18 -2.57
C PHE A 452 -22.77 -7.14 -2.68
N ASP A 453 -22.68 -6.05 -1.94
CA ASP A 453 -23.79 -5.13 -1.80
C ASP A 453 -23.92 -4.21 -3.02
N ILE A 454 -25.00 -4.39 -3.78
CA ILE A 454 -25.25 -3.63 -5.01
C ILE A 454 -25.41 -2.13 -4.78
N ARG A 455 -25.59 -1.66 -3.54
CA ARG A 455 -25.59 -0.22 -3.21
C ARG A 455 -24.25 0.45 -3.53
N PHE A 456 -23.16 -0.31 -3.61
CA PHE A 456 -21.83 0.19 -3.98
C PHE A 456 -21.59 0.25 -5.51
N SER A 457 -22.62 0.00 -6.33
CA SER A 457 -22.52 0.13 -7.79
C SER A 457 -22.20 1.58 -8.22
N PRO A 458 -21.44 1.78 -9.33
CA PRO A 458 -20.96 0.74 -10.25
C PRO A 458 -19.71 -0.02 -9.78
N SER A 459 -18.96 0.48 -8.79
CA SER A 459 -17.76 -0.17 -8.21
C SER A 459 -17.28 0.60 -6.96
N GLN A 460 -16.26 0.06 -6.29
CA GLN A 460 -15.53 0.56 -5.12
C GLN A 460 -16.22 0.26 -3.80
N VAL A 461 -15.42 -0.13 -2.79
CA VAL A 461 -15.82 -0.45 -1.40
C VAL A 461 -16.54 -1.79 -1.23
N ASP A 462 -17.02 -2.40 -2.31
CA ASP A 462 -17.76 -3.66 -2.26
C ASP A 462 -16.90 -4.86 -1.82
N ASP A 463 -15.61 -4.87 -2.17
CA ASP A 463 -14.64 -5.85 -1.69
C ASP A 463 -14.34 -5.69 -0.20
N ILE A 464 -14.04 -4.46 0.24
CA ILE A 464 -13.79 -4.13 1.66
C ILE A 464 -15.00 -4.48 2.53
N ASP A 465 -16.19 -4.08 2.09
CA ASP A 465 -17.45 -4.37 2.77
C ASP A 465 -17.68 -5.87 2.94
N HIS A 466 -17.46 -6.64 1.87
CA HIS A 466 -17.64 -8.08 1.89
C HIS A 466 -16.62 -8.77 2.81
N ASP A 467 -15.34 -8.35 2.78
CA ASP A 467 -14.30 -8.88 3.66
C ASP A 467 -14.60 -8.58 5.14
N LEU A 468 -15.10 -7.38 5.45
CA LEU A 468 -15.53 -7.05 6.81
C LEU A 468 -16.74 -7.87 7.24
N ALA A 469 -17.70 -8.09 6.33
CA ALA A 469 -18.85 -8.96 6.62
C ALA A 469 -18.41 -10.41 6.91
N MET A 470 -17.41 -10.92 6.18
CA MET A 470 -16.77 -12.21 6.45
C MET A 470 -16.10 -12.25 7.83
N CYS A 471 -15.32 -11.21 8.19
CA CYS A 471 -14.73 -11.09 9.52
C CYS A 471 -15.79 -11.07 10.62
N LEU A 472 -16.90 -10.34 10.43
CA LEU A 472 -18.01 -10.30 11.38
C LEU A 472 -18.74 -11.64 11.52
N ALA A 473 -18.70 -12.48 10.49
CA ALA A 473 -19.18 -13.87 10.52
C ALA A 473 -18.14 -14.86 11.09
N GLY A 474 -16.94 -14.40 11.47
CA GLY A 474 -15.89 -15.20 12.11
C GLY A 474 -14.88 -15.84 11.15
N TRP A 475 -14.89 -15.46 9.87
CA TRP A 475 -13.92 -15.90 8.88
C TRP A 475 -12.65 -15.05 8.89
N LYS A 476 -11.51 -15.69 8.60
CA LYS A 476 -10.21 -15.03 8.47
C LYS A 476 -9.99 -14.55 7.04
N VAL A 477 -9.36 -13.38 6.93
CA VAL A 477 -8.84 -12.82 5.68
C VAL A 477 -7.31 -12.86 5.73
N MET A 478 -6.69 -13.43 4.72
CA MET A 478 -5.24 -13.62 4.66
C MET A 478 -4.62 -12.80 3.55
N TYR A 479 -3.57 -12.06 3.88
CA TYR A 479 -2.68 -11.43 2.92
C TYR A 479 -1.50 -12.36 2.60
N CYS A 480 -1.26 -12.57 1.31
CA CYS A 480 -0.10 -13.29 0.78
C CYS A 480 0.84 -12.32 0.04
N GLY A 481 1.85 -11.81 0.74
CA GLY A 481 2.88 -10.96 0.13
C GLY A 481 3.85 -11.69 -0.81
N LEU A 482 3.77 -13.03 -0.87
CA LEU A 482 4.59 -13.87 -1.75
C LEU A 482 3.99 -13.98 -3.17
N VAL A 483 2.75 -13.51 -3.34
CA VAL A 483 2.09 -13.33 -4.64
C VAL A 483 2.08 -11.83 -4.94
N THR A 484 2.60 -11.44 -6.10
CA THR A 484 2.58 -10.06 -6.58
C THR A 484 1.72 -9.96 -7.84
N CYS A 485 0.61 -9.25 -7.75
CA CYS A 485 -0.30 -8.99 -8.86
C CYS A 485 -0.03 -7.59 -9.42
N VAL A 486 0.19 -7.48 -10.73
CA VAL A 486 0.26 -6.18 -11.40
C VAL A 486 -1.15 -5.79 -11.79
N HIS A 487 -1.58 -4.59 -11.42
CA HIS A 487 -2.92 -4.11 -11.76
C HIS A 487 -2.84 -2.77 -12.49
N HIS A 488 -3.38 -2.75 -13.71
CA HIS A 488 -3.14 -1.70 -14.70
C HIS A 488 -3.96 -0.42 -14.44
N GLN A 489 -5.03 -0.50 -13.65
CA GLN A 489 -5.86 0.67 -13.32
C GLN A 489 -5.67 1.20 -11.91
N SER A 490 -5.80 2.52 -11.77
CA SER A 490 -5.84 3.19 -10.46
C SER A 490 -7.31 3.35 -10.06
N SER A 491 -7.87 2.39 -9.31
CA SER A 491 -9.27 2.45 -8.84
C SER A 491 -9.43 3.20 -7.50
N GLY A 492 -8.35 3.34 -6.72
CA GLY A 492 -8.35 4.00 -5.40
C GLY A 492 -8.32 5.54 -5.45
N TRP A 493 -8.90 6.17 -4.41
CA TRP A 493 -8.94 7.64 -4.21
C TRP A 493 -7.54 8.28 -4.12
N GLY A 494 -6.50 7.48 -3.83
CA GLY A 494 -5.12 7.93 -3.60
C GLY A 494 -4.30 8.24 -4.86
N VAL A 495 -4.74 7.82 -6.05
CA VAL A 495 -4.07 8.16 -7.30
C VAL A 495 -5.14 8.39 -8.36
N ARG A 496 -5.35 9.66 -8.76
CA ARG A 496 -6.08 10.08 -9.97
C ARG A 496 -7.61 10.24 -9.94
N THR A 497 -8.23 10.67 -8.84
CA THR A 497 -9.43 11.51 -9.00
C THR A 497 -8.96 12.94 -9.24
N SER A 498 -8.68 13.28 -10.49
CA SER A 498 -8.75 14.70 -10.87
C SER A 498 -10.17 15.17 -10.58
N LEU A 499 -10.31 16.40 -10.09
CA LEU A 499 -11.59 17.12 -10.09
C LEU A 499 -12.22 17.21 -11.49
N SER A 500 -11.56 16.67 -12.54
CA SER A 500 -12.09 16.57 -13.89
C SER A 500 -13.16 15.49 -14.07
N ASP A 501 -13.33 14.54 -13.14
CA ASP A 501 -14.43 13.56 -13.17
C ASP A 501 -15.25 13.63 -11.86
N ILE A 502 -16.14 14.63 -11.82
CA ILE A 502 -17.04 14.91 -10.70
C ILE A 502 -17.97 13.72 -10.43
N ALA A 503 -18.37 12.97 -11.46
CA ALA A 503 -19.28 11.84 -11.29
C ALA A 503 -18.60 10.69 -10.54
N ARG A 504 -17.37 10.34 -10.94
CA ARG A 504 -16.58 9.32 -10.23
C ARG A 504 -16.26 9.74 -8.80
N ALA A 505 -15.91 11.00 -8.58
CA ALA A 505 -15.69 11.53 -7.23
C ALA A 505 -16.97 11.45 -6.38
N GLY A 506 -18.12 11.85 -6.94
CA GLY A 506 -19.41 11.77 -6.26
C GLY A 506 -19.81 10.33 -5.91
N ASN A 507 -19.52 9.35 -6.78
CA ASN A 507 -19.74 7.93 -6.49
C ASN A 507 -18.90 7.45 -5.30
N ALA A 508 -17.59 7.73 -5.31
CA ALA A 508 -16.69 7.32 -4.23
C ALA A 508 -17.13 7.89 -2.88
N ILE A 509 -17.48 9.18 -2.85
CA ILE A 509 -18.02 9.86 -1.67
C ILE A 509 -19.33 9.22 -1.20
N GLY A 510 -20.25 8.97 -2.14
CA GLY A 510 -21.52 8.32 -1.84
C GLY A 510 -21.33 6.92 -1.28
N ASN A 511 -20.37 6.15 -1.79
CA ASN A 511 -20.07 4.80 -1.31
C ASN A 511 -19.45 4.80 0.09
N ASP A 512 -18.57 5.74 0.42
CA ASP A 512 -18.03 5.89 1.78
C ASP A 512 -19.14 6.23 2.80
N LEU A 513 -20.11 7.08 2.43
CA LEU A 513 -21.30 7.34 3.26
C LEU A 513 -22.19 6.10 3.42
N LYS A 514 -22.49 5.38 2.33
CA LYS A 514 -23.29 4.14 2.37
C LYS A 514 -22.60 3.07 3.24
N PHE A 515 -21.27 2.97 3.14
CA PHE A 515 -20.45 2.03 3.89
C PHE A 515 -20.54 2.30 5.39
N PHE A 516 -20.38 3.57 5.79
CA PHE A 516 -20.61 4.00 7.18
C PHE A 516 -22.00 3.59 7.68
N TYR A 517 -23.07 3.96 6.97
CA TYR A 517 -24.44 3.69 7.43
C TYR A 517 -24.83 2.21 7.40
N LYS A 518 -24.29 1.43 6.47
CA LYS A 518 -24.48 -0.03 6.44
C LYS A 518 -23.92 -0.68 7.70
N HIS A 519 -22.73 -0.26 8.11
CA HIS A 519 -22.04 -0.83 9.25
C HIS A 519 -22.33 -0.14 10.59
N PHE A 520 -23.12 0.93 10.60
CA PHE A 520 -23.51 1.66 11.81
C PHE A 520 -24.01 0.76 12.95
N PRO A 521 -24.84 -0.29 12.73
CA PRO A 521 -25.25 -1.20 13.80
C PRO A 521 -24.14 -2.12 14.33
N ASN A 522 -22.97 -2.15 13.69
CA ASN A 522 -21.86 -3.05 13.98
C ASN A 522 -20.58 -2.31 14.45
N MET A 523 -20.65 -1.01 14.78
CA MET A 523 -19.46 -0.20 15.10
C MET A 523 -18.59 -0.80 16.21
N GLU A 524 -19.20 -1.30 17.30
CA GLU A 524 -18.46 -1.93 18.40
C GLU A 524 -17.68 -3.18 17.93
N LYS A 525 -18.30 -4.01 17.09
CA LYS A 525 -17.65 -5.20 16.52
C LYS A 525 -16.54 -4.82 15.55
N LEU A 526 -16.75 -3.79 14.73
CA LEU A 526 -15.74 -3.29 13.80
C LEU A 526 -14.55 -2.65 14.51
N HIS A 527 -14.78 -1.96 15.61
CA HIS A 527 -13.70 -1.43 16.46
C HIS A 527 -12.77 -2.54 16.95
N ALA A 528 -13.30 -3.75 17.21
CA ALA A 528 -12.49 -4.91 17.58
C ALA A 528 -11.71 -5.55 16.41
N LEU A 529 -11.89 -5.07 15.17
CA LEU A 529 -11.18 -5.52 13.98
C LEU A 529 -9.98 -4.62 13.64
N ASP A 530 -9.44 -3.85 14.60
CA ASP A 530 -8.19 -3.13 14.42
C ASP A 530 -7.00 -4.09 14.19
N ASN A 531 -5.85 -3.54 13.79
CA ASN A 531 -4.65 -4.35 13.58
C ASN A 531 -4.10 -4.89 14.91
N LEU A 532 -4.14 -4.07 15.95
CA LEU A 532 -3.60 -4.42 17.27
C LEU A 532 -4.27 -5.66 17.89
N SER A 533 -5.54 -5.91 17.58
CA SER A 533 -6.28 -7.10 17.99
C SER A 533 -5.64 -8.41 17.51
N LEU A 534 -5.02 -8.42 16.32
CA LEU A 534 -4.35 -9.60 15.76
C LEU A 534 -2.92 -9.78 16.28
N LEU A 535 -2.35 -8.77 16.92
CA LEU A 535 -0.96 -8.79 17.38
C LEU A 535 -0.80 -9.15 18.85
N ARG A 536 -1.90 -9.31 19.60
CA ARG A 536 -1.84 -9.64 21.04
C ARG A 536 -1.25 -11.03 21.34
N GLU A 537 -1.10 -11.87 20.31
CA GLU A 537 -0.60 -13.24 20.39
C GLU A 537 0.79 -13.42 19.75
N LEU A 538 1.40 -12.35 19.21
CA LEU A 538 2.71 -12.33 18.53
C LEU A 538 3.80 -11.71 19.40
#